data_AF-A0A412G0R3-F1
#
_entry.id   AF-A0A412G0R3-F1
#
_cell.length_a   1.000
_cell.length_b   1.000
_cell.length_c   1.000
_cell.angle_alpha   90.00
_cell.angle_beta   90.00
_cell.angle_gamma   90.00
#
_symmetry.space_group_name_H-M   'P 1'
#
loop_
_entity.id
_entity.type
_entity.pdbx_description
1 polymer ?
#
loop_
_entity_poly.entity_id
_entity_poly.type
_entity_poly.pdbx_seq_one_letter_code
_entity_poly.pdbx_strand_id
1 'polypeptide(L)'
;MKKRNALLLTAAGLLLIAAGLLLLRTSNFSTDNLPALPYLLIGVGCGVFGHGAGAGISRHALKNAPEIQKQIEIDQRDERNVQIANRAKGKAYDAMIFIFGALLVSFALMNTDLFVILSLVAAYLCVVGISIYYRVKFDKEM
;
A
#
# COMPACT_ATOMS: atom_id res chain seq x y z
N MET A 1 -2.58 0.56 -15.97
CA MET A 1 -1.67 -0.61 -15.95
C MET A 1 -2.01 -1.57 -17.08
N LYS A 2 -1.01 -2.22 -17.70
CA LYS A 2 -1.27 -3.31 -18.66
C LYS A 2 -1.96 -4.48 -17.92
N LYS A 3 -2.98 -5.11 -18.54
CA LYS A 3 -3.77 -6.22 -17.95
C LYS A 3 -2.91 -7.31 -17.31
N ARG A 4 -1.77 -7.62 -17.92
CA ARG A 4 -0.78 -8.59 -17.41
C ARG A 4 -0.19 -8.19 -16.06
N ASN A 5 0.15 -6.91 -15.87
CA ASN A 5 0.78 -6.45 -14.62
C ASN A 5 -0.21 -6.47 -13.46
N ALA A 6 -1.47 -6.09 -13.70
CA ALA A 6 -2.52 -6.19 -12.68
C ALA A 6 -2.74 -7.65 -12.25
N LEU A 7 -2.75 -8.58 -13.20
CA LEU A 7 -2.92 -10.00 -12.93
C LEU A 7 -1.73 -10.61 -12.17
N LEU A 8 -0.50 -10.18 -12.51
CA LEU A 8 0.70 -10.56 -11.76
C LEU A 8 0.65 -10.04 -10.32
N LEU A 9 0.23 -8.79 -10.10
CA LEU A 9 0.08 -8.23 -8.76
C LEU A 9 -1.00 -8.96 -7.95
N THR A 10 -2.14 -9.32 -8.55
CA THR A 10 -3.14 -10.15 -7.86
C THR A 10 -2.60 -11.52 -7.46
N ALA A 11 -1.88 -12.19 -8.36
CA ALA A 11 -1.33 -13.51 -8.09
C ALA A 11 -0.23 -13.44 -7.01
N ALA A 12 0.65 -12.45 -7.09
CA ALA A 12 1.69 -12.21 -6.08
C ALA A 12 1.07 -11.93 -4.70
N GLY A 13 0.03 -11.10 -4.63
CA GLY A 13 -0.69 -10.82 -3.38
C GLY A 13 -1.33 -12.07 -2.79
N LEU A 14 -2.00 -12.89 -3.61
CA LEU A 14 -2.58 -14.17 -3.17
C LEU A 14 -1.53 -15.17 -2.68
N LEU A 15 -0.38 -15.26 -3.37
CA LEU A 15 0.72 -16.12 -2.96
C LEU A 15 1.29 -15.70 -1.60
N LEU A 16 1.45 -14.39 -1.35
CA LEU A 16 1.91 -13.88 -0.06
C LEU A 16 0.90 -14.18 1.07
N ILE A 17 -0.39 -14.02 0.83
CA ILE A 17 -1.44 -14.38 1.80
C ILE A 17 -1.41 -15.89 2.08
N ALA A 18 -1.36 -16.72 1.03
CA ALA A 18 -1.31 -18.17 1.17
C ALA A 18 -0.05 -18.62 1.94
N ALA A 19 1.11 -18.03 1.67
CA ALA A 19 2.34 -18.29 2.39
C ALA A 19 2.21 -17.92 3.88
N GLY A 20 1.65 -16.75 4.21
CA GLY A 20 1.42 -16.35 5.59
C GLY A 20 0.44 -17.27 6.33
N LEU A 21 -0.65 -17.70 5.67
CA LEU A 21 -1.60 -18.66 6.24
C LEU A 21 -0.99 -20.06 6.43
N LEU A 22 -0.15 -20.52 5.49
CA LEU A 22 0.55 -21.80 5.61
C LEU A 22 1.52 -21.78 6.80
N LEU A 23 2.26 -20.69 6.98
CA LEU A 23 3.17 -20.50 8.12
C LEU A 23 2.42 -20.52 9.46
N LEU A 24 1.23 -19.91 9.54
CA LEU A 24 0.39 -19.98 10.74
C LEU A 24 -0.13 -21.39 11.03
N ARG A 25 -0.39 -22.18 9.98
CA ARG A 25 -0.95 -23.54 10.10
C ARG A 25 0.11 -24.58 10.47
N THR A 26 1.35 -24.40 10.04
CA THR A 26 2.46 -25.30 10.39
C THR A 26 2.95 -24.98 11.81
N SER A 27 2.56 -25.80 12.78
CA SER A 27 2.92 -25.72 14.21
C SER A 27 4.43 -25.76 14.52
N ASN A 28 5.29 -25.89 13.50
CA ASN A 28 6.75 -26.03 13.61
C ASN A 28 7.50 -24.72 13.34
N PHE A 29 6.81 -23.64 12.93
CA PHE A 29 7.45 -22.33 12.90
C PHE A 29 7.44 -21.80 14.33
N SER A 30 8.48 -22.14 15.10
CA SER A 30 8.66 -21.63 16.45
C SER A 30 8.55 -20.11 16.41
N THR A 31 7.46 -19.61 16.98
CA THR A 31 7.12 -18.20 17.16
C THR A 31 8.15 -17.42 18.00
N ASP A 32 9.26 -18.08 18.36
CA ASP A 32 10.31 -17.63 19.27
C ASP A 32 11.26 -16.60 18.63
N ASN A 33 11.41 -16.57 17.29
CA ASN A 33 12.34 -15.64 16.64
C ASN A 33 11.66 -14.52 15.83
N LEU A 34 10.47 -14.75 15.24
CA LEU A 34 9.80 -13.81 14.31
C LEU A 34 8.25 -13.92 14.39
N PRO A 35 7.64 -13.62 15.56
CA PRO A 35 6.22 -13.84 15.83
C PRO A 35 5.28 -13.11 14.86
N ALA A 36 5.68 -11.92 14.37
CA ALA A 36 4.81 -11.10 13.50
C ALA A 36 4.96 -11.38 12.00
N LEU A 37 5.93 -12.22 11.58
CA LEU A 37 6.22 -12.45 10.15
C LEU A 37 5.04 -13.00 9.36
N PRO A 38 4.29 -14.02 9.83
CA PRO A 38 3.14 -14.54 9.08
C PRO A 38 2.06 -13.47 8.90
N TYR A 39 1.84 -12.63 9.91
CA TYR A 39 0.88 -11.52 9.87
C TYR A 39 1.33 -10.41 8.92
N LEU A 40 2.63 -10.10 8.88
CA LEU A 40 3.20 -9.12 7.95
C LEU A 40 3.03 -9.59 6.50
N LEU A 41 3.27 -10.88 6.22
CA LEU A 41 3.07 -11.47 4.88
C LEU A 41 1.61 -11.39 4.44
N ILE A 42 0.67 -11.68 5.35
CA ILE A 42 -0.77 -11.52 5.09
C ILE A 42 -1.11 -10.06 4.83
N GLY A 43 -0.66 -9.13 5.67
CA GLY A 43 -0.93 -7.70 5.54
C GLY A 43 -0.41 -7.11 4.23
N VAL A 44 0.86 -7.37 3.90
CA VAL A 44 1.48 -6.95 2.63
C VAL A 44 0.77 -7.61 1.46
N GLY A 45 0.48 -8.91 1.56
CA GLY A 45 -0.25 -9.67 0.55
C GLY A 45 -1.62 -9.07 0.24
N CYS A 46 -2.38 -8.66 1.27
CA CYS A 46 -3.66 -7.96 1.12
C CYS A 46 -3.51 -6.62 0.38
N GLY A 47 -2.48 -5.82 0.70
CA GLY A 47 -2.22 -4.56 0.02
C GLY A 47 -1.90 -4.74 -1.47
N VAL A 48 -1.00 -5.69 -1.78
CA VAL A 48 -0.61 -6.02 -3.16
C VAL A 48 -1.78 -6.62 -3.94
N PHE A 49 -2.53 -7.52 -3.31
CA PHE A 49 -3.74 -8.12 -3.89
C PHE A 49 -4.80 -7.06 -4.19
N GLY A 50 -5.11 -6.19 -3.23
CA GLY A 50 -6.10 -5.13 -3.40
C GLY A 50 -5.75 -4.18 -4.54
N HIS A 51 -4.47 -3.81 -4.67
CA HIS A 51 -3.99 -2.98 -5.77
C HIS A 51 -4.16 -3.66 -7.13
N GLY A 52 -3.82 -4.94 -7.24
CA GLY A 52 -4.00 -5.72 -8.48
C GLY A 52 -5.49 -5.95 -8.81
N ALA A 53 -6.28 -6.38 -7.82
CA ALA A 53 -7.65 -6.83 -7.98
C ALA A 53 -8.59 -5.65 -8.27
N GLY A 54 -8.33 -4.49 -7.64
CA GLY A 54 -9.09 -3.27 -7.87
C GLY A 54 -9.13 -2.86 -9.34
N ALA A 55 -8.03 -3.04 -10.08
CA ALA A 55 -7.99 -2.77 -11.52
C ALA A 55 -8.89 -3.73 -12.33
N GLY A 56 -8.96 -4.99 -11.93
CA GLY A 56 -9.83 -5.99 -12.54
C GLY A 56 -11.31 -5.74 -12.25
N ILE A 57 -11.65 -5.48 -10.98
CA ILE A 57 -13.00 -5.19 -10.51
C ILE A 57 -13.53 -3.92 -11.16
N SER A 58 -12.75 -2.84 -11.16
CA SER A 58 -13.11 -1.57 -11.79
C SER A 58 -13.44 -1.74 -13.27
N ARG A 59 -12.60 -2.49 -14.01
CA ARG A 59 -12.84 -2.77 -15.43
C ARG A 59 -14.09 -3.63 -15.67
N HIS A 60 -14.38 -4.57 -14.78
CA HIS A 60 -15.60 -5.37 -14.87
C HIS A 60 -16.84 -4.53 -14.59
N ALA A 61 -16.80 -3.70 -13.54
CA ALA A 61 -17.89 -2.81 -13.17
C ALA A 61 -18.21 -1.78 -14.28
N LEU A 62 -17.19 -1.30 -14.99
CA LEU A 62 -17.35 -0.32 -16.08
C LEU A 62 -17.63 -0.96 -17.45
N LYS A 63 -17.61 -2.30 -17.58
CA LYS A 63 -17.72 -3.00 -18.87
C LYS A 63 -18.99 -2.64 -19.65
N ASN A 64 -20.09 -2.43 -18.94
CA ASN A 64 -21.40 -2.12 -19.53
C ASN A 64 -21.70 -0.62 -19.57
N ALA A 65 -20.76 0.23 -19.15
CA ALA A 65 -20.94 1.68 -19.04
C ALA A 65 -19.78 2.44 -19.72
N PRO A 66 -19.67 2.39 -21.06
CA PRO A 66 -18.57 3.00 -21.80
C PRO A 66 -18.52 4.53 -21.65
N GLU A 67 -19.68 5.18 -21.48
CA GLU A 67 -19.74 6.64 -21.27
C GLU A 67 -19.12 7.05 -19.94
N ILE A 68 -19.37 6.29 -18.87
CA ILE A 68 -18.75 6.52 -17.55
C ILE A 68 -17.23 6.31 -17.65
N GLN A 69 -16.80 5.27 -18.37
CA GLN A 69 -15.38 5.01 -18.55
C GLN A 69 -14.67 6.15 -19.29
N LYS A 70 -15.28 6.72 -20.33
CA LYS A 70 -14.75 7.90 -21.03
C LYS A 70 -14.69 9.11 -20.11
N GLN A 71 -15.74 9.37 -19.33
CA GLN A 71 -15.76 10.49 -18.40
C GLN A 71 -14.63 10.37 -17.37
N ILE A 72 -14.42 9.18 -16.78
CA ILE A 72 -13.32 8.94 -15.85
C ILE A 72 -11.96 9.21 -16.52
N GLU A 73 -11.77 8.81 -17.78
CA GLU A 73 -10.52 9.05 -18.49
C GLU A 73 -10.27 10.55 -18.77
N ILE A 74 -11.33 11.30 -19.09
CA ILE A 74 -11.28 12.75 -19.26
C ILE A 74 -10.91 13.40 -17.92
N ASP A 75 -11.64 13.07 -16.85
CA ASP A 75 -11.41 13.63 -15.52
C ASP A 75 -10.00 13.30 -15.01
N GLN A 76 -9.46 12.13 -15.33
CA GLN A 76 -8.08 11.75 -14.95
C GLN A 76 -7.00 12.52 -15.70
N ARG A 77 -7.30 13.05 -16.89
CA ARG A 77 -6.36 13.83 -17.71
C ARG A 77 -6.55 15.33 -17.60
N ASP A 78 -7.68 15.78 -17.06
CA ASP A 78 -7.94 17.19 -16.81
C ASP A 78 -6.89 17.78 -15.85
N GLU A 79 -6.18 18.81 -16.30
CA GLU A 79 -5.08 19.41 -15.55
C GLU A 79 -5.53 19.96 -14.19
N ARG A 80 -6.73 20.58 -14.13
CA ARG A 80 -7.27 21.12 -12.88
C ARG A 80 -7.56 19.97 -11.92
N ASN A 81 -8.17 18.90 -12.39
CA ASN A 81 -8.47 17.75 -11.54
C ASN A 81 -7.19 17.06 -11.05
N VAL A 82 -6.17 16.93 -11.90
CA VAL A 82 -4.85 16.41 -11.53
C VAL A 82 -4.20 17.28 -10.44
N GLN A 83 -4.24 18.60 -10.57
CA GLN A 83 -3.71 19.53 -9.56
C GLN A 83 -4.45 19.41 -8.23
N ILE A 84 -5.78 19.34 -8.25
CA ILE A 84 -6.59 19.15 -7.04
C ILE A 84 -6.25 17.82 -6.36
N ALA A 85 -6.19 16.73 -7.13
CA ALA A 85 -5.87 15.40 -6.63
C ALA A 85 -4.46 15.33 -6.02
N ASN A 86 -3.47 15.94 -6.67
CA ASN A 86 -2.10 15.98 -6.15
C ASN A 86 -2.00 16.82 -4.88
N ARG A 87 -2.70 17.96 -4.81
CA ARG A 87 -2.74 18.80 -3.59
C ARG A 87 -3.43 18.06 -2.44
N ALA A 88 -4.52 17.35 -2.72
CA ALA A 88 -5.21 16.52 -1.73
C ALA A 88 -4.30 15.40 -1.20
N LYS A 89 -3.59 14.70 -2.10
CA LYS A 89 -2.60 13.67 -1.70
C LYS A 89 -1.46 14.25 -0.86
N GLY A 90 -0.97 15.44 -1.19
CA GLY A 90 0.04 16.15 -0.38
C GLY A 90 -0.45 16.44 1.04
N LYS A 91 -1.67 16.96 1.19
CA LYS A 91 -2.27 17.19 2.52
C LYS A 91 -2.55 15.90 3.29
N ALA A 92 -2.96 14.84 2.60
CA ALA A 92 -3.12 13.52 3.22
C ALA A 92 -1.77 12.96 3.69
N TYR A 93 -0.69 13.17 2.93
CA TYR A 93 0.66 12.79 3.33
C TYR A 93 1.12 13.54 4.58
N ASP A 94 0.95 14.87 4.63
CA ASP A 94 1.29 15.68 5.81
C ASP A 94 0.58 15.14 7.07
N ALA A 95 -0.72 14.81 6.95
CA ALA A 95 -1.49 14.23 8.05
C ALA A 95 -1.04 12.80 8.40
N MET A 96 -0.76 11.96 7.40
CA MET A 96 -0.30 10.57 7.57
C MET A 96 0.98 10.51 8.41
N ILE A 97 1.91 11.44 8.20
CA ILE A 97 3.15 11.52 8.99
C ILE A 97 2.87 11.69 10.48
N PHE A 98 1.98 12.62 10.85
CA PHE A 98 1.59 12.81 12.24
C PHE A 98 0.82 11.61 12.81
N ILE A 99 -0.12 11.05 12.03
CA ILE A 99 -0.93 9.91 12.47
C ILE A 99 -0.04 8.69 12.72
N PHE A 100 0.90 8.40 11.82
CA PHE A 100 1.83 7.28 11.98
C PHE A 100 2.81 7.52 13.13
N GLY A 101 3.28 8.76 13.31
CA GLY A 101 4.09 9.15 14.46
C GLY A 101 3.37 8.93 15.79
N ALA A 102 2.09 9.33 15.88
CA ALA A 102 1.28 9.10 17.06
C ALA A 102 1.07 7.61 17.35
N LEU A 103 0.81 6.80 16.32
CA LEU A 103 0.68 5.33 16.46
C LEU A 103 1.99 4.67 16.92
N LEU A 104 3.14 5.09 16.38
CA LEU A 104 4.45 4.59 16.80
C LEU A 104 4.71 4.86 18.29
N VAL A 105 4.47 6.09 18.74
CA VAL A 105 4.62 6.45 20.17
C VAL A 105 3.64 5.65 21.02
N SER A 106 2.40 5.48 20.57
CA SER A 106 1.38 4.73 21.31
C SER A 106 1.78 3.26 21.49
N PHE A 107 2.24 2.58 20.44
CA PHE A 107 2.69 1.19 20.54
C PHE A 107 3.97 1.02 21.34
N ALA A 108 4.88 2.00 21.29
CA ALA A 108 6.05 2.02 22.15
C ALA A 108 5.67 2.13 23.63
N LEU A 109 4.73 3.02 23.98
CA LEU A 109 4.23 3.18 25.35
C LEU A 109 3.45 1.95 25.84
N MET A 110 2.77 1.24 24.94
CA MET A 110 2.07 -0.01 25.25
C MET A 110 3.02 -1.21 25.48
N ASN A 111 4.34 -1.02 25.39
CA ASN A 111 5.34 -2.09 25.45
C ASN A 111 5.00 -3.24 24.46
N THR A 112 4.58 -2.87 23.25
CA THR A 112 4.33 -3.83 22.18
C THR A 112 5.63 -4.51 21.76
N ASP A 113 5.53 -5.71 21.21
CA ASP A 113 6.66 -6.46 20.68
C ASP A 113 7.58 -5.60 19.79
N LEU A 114 8.89 -5.67 20.05
CA LEU A 114 9.89 -4.82 19.40
C LEU A 114 9.90 -5.00 17.88
N PHE A 115 9.64 -6.22 17.38
CA PHE A 115 9.62 -6.49 15.95
C PHE A 115 8.44 -5.78 15.27
N VAL A 116 7.29 -5.68 15.94
CA VAL A 116 6.11 -4.91 15.45
C VAL A 116 6.45 -3.43 15.37
N ILE A 117 7.07 -2.86 16.40
CA ILE A 117 7.46 -1.45 16.43
C ILE A 117 8.47 -1.16 15.31
N LEU A 118 9.52 -1.99 15.16
CA LEU A 118 10.52 -1.84 14.12
C LEU A 118 9.94 -1.96 12.70
N SER A 119 8.98 -2.86 12.50
CA SER A 119 8.28 -3.01 11.22
C SER A 119 7.51 -1.74 10.84
N LEU A 120 6.85 -1.08 11.81
CA LEU A 120 6.16 0.18 11.60
C LEU A 120 7.13 1.34 11.35
N VAL A 121 8.25 1.40 12.09
CA VAL A 121 9.31 2.39 11.85
C VAL A 121 9.88 2.23 10.44
N ALA A 122 10.15 1.00 10.00
CA ALA A 122 10.63 0.71 8.65
C ALA A 122 9.63 1.20 7.60
N ALA A 123 8.34 0.88 7.75
CA ALA A 123 7.30 1.36 6.84
C ALA A 123 7.22 2.90 6.80
N TYR A 124 7.25 3.56 7.96
CA TYR A 124 7.26 5.01 8.07
C TYR A 124 8.46 5.63 7.34
N LEU A 125 9.67 5.12 7.58
CA LEU A 125 10.90 5.58 6.92
C LEU A 125 10.87 5.32 5.42
N CYS A 126 10.32 4.20 4.95
CA CYS A 126 10.16 3.94 3.52
C CYS A 126 9.29 5.02 2.86
N VAL A 127 8.16 5.38 3.47
CA VAL A 127 7.27 6.42 2.93
C VAL A 127 7.97 7.78 2.90
N VAL A 128 8.66 8.16 3.98
CA VAL A 128 9.45 9.40 4.03
C VAL A 128 10.58 9.39 3.00
N GLY A 129 11.32 8.29 2.88
CA GLY A 129 12.41 8.13 1.91
C GLY A 129 11.92 8.25 0.46
N ILE A 130 10.78 7.64 0.12
CA ILE A 130 10.14 7.79 -1.19
C ILE A 130 9.80 9.26 -1.45
N SER A 131 9.23 9.96 -0.46
CA SER A 131 8.88 11.39 -0.61
C SER A 131 10.10 12.27 -0.85
N ILE A 132 11.21 12.02 -0.14
CA ILE A 132 12.48 12.75 -0.30
C ILE A 132 13.07 12.46 -1.67
N TYR A 133 13.11 11.19 -2.06
CA TYR A 133 13.61 10.77 -3.38
C TYR A 133 12.85 11.49 -4.51
N TYR A 134 11.52 11.45 -4.50
CA TYR A 134 10.72 12.11 -5.54
C TYR A 134 10.80 13.62 -5.46
N ARG A 135 10.92 14.22 -4.27
CA ARG A 135 11.17 15.65 -4.13
C ARG A 135 12.47 16.05 -4.82
N VAL A 136 13.58 15.37 -4.52
CA VAL A 136 14.90 15.65 -5.13
C VAL A 136 14.89 15.39 -6.64
N LYS A 137 14.19 14.34 -7.07
CA LYS A 137 14.06 14.02 -8.49
C LYS A 137 13.31 15.13 -9.24
N PHE A 138 12.14 15.53 -8.74
CA PHE A 138 11.31 16.53 -9.40
C PHE A 138 11.88 17.95 -9.34
N ASP A 139 12.65 18.27 -8.29
CA ASP A 139 13.41 19.53 -8.18
C ASP A 139 14.51 19.67 -9.24
N LYS A 140 14.98 18.54 -9.81
CA LYS A 140 15.95 18.53 -10.92
C LYS A 140 15.31 18.49 -12.30
N GLU A 141 14.09 17.99 -12.40
CA GLU A 141 13.36 17.81 -13.66
C GLU A 141 12.53 19.06 -14.03
N MET A 142 12.14 19.87 -13.04
CA MET A 142 11.40 21.13 -13.20
C MET A 142 12.29 22.33 -12.90
#